data_AF-A0A7C2R9G8-F1
#
_entry.id   AF-A0A7C2R9G8-F1
#
_cell.length_a   1.000
_cell.length_b   1.000
_cell.length_c   1.000
_cell.angle_alpha   90.00
_cell.angle_beta   90.00
_cell.angle_gamma   90.00
#
_symmetry.space_group_name_H-M   'P 1'
#
loop_
_entity.id
_entity.type
_entity.pdbx_description
1 polymer ?
#
loop_
_entity_poly.entity_id
_entity_poly.type
_entity_poly.pdbx_seq_one_letter_code
_entity_poly.pdbx_strand_id
1 'polypeptide(L)' 'MRLRLVLLGKTRNPQLRALIEDYRERLARFTPVEIVEWK' A
#
# COMPACT_ATOMS: atom_id res chain seq x y z
N MET A 1 -3.83 12.77 10.56
CA MET A 1 -4.11 11.33 10.79
C MET A 1 -3.08 10.52 9.99
N ARG A 2 -2.76 9.28 10.39
CA ARG A 2 -1.78 8.41 9.71
C ARG A 2 -2.46 7.09 9.36
N LEU A 3 -2.40 6.69 8.09
CA LEU A 3 -2.98 5.43 7.60
C LEU A 3 -1.91 4.35 7.56
N ARG A 4 -2.20 3.19 8.13
CA ARG A 4 -1.33 2.01 8.08
C ARG A 4 -2.09 0.85 7.46
N LEU A 5 -1.64 0.40 6.30
CA LEU A 5 -2.18 -0.73 5.55
C LEU A 5 -1.30 -1.94 5.84
N VAL A 6 -1.86 -2.96 6.48
CA VAL A 6 -1.16 -4.23 6.73
C VAL A 6 -1.71 -5.27 5.76
N LEU A 7 -0.89 -5.68 4.81
CA LEU A 7 -1.22 -6.71 3.83
C LEU A 7 -0.73 -8.06 4.36
N LEU A 8 -1.61 -9.05 4.43
CA LEU A 8 -1.26 -10.42 4.85
C LEU A 8 -0.78 -11.22 3.64
N GLY A 9 0.46 -11.71 3.70
CA GLY A 9 1.11 -12.45 2.62
C GLY A 9 1.70 -11.53 1.53
N LYS A 10 2.44 -12.15 0.61
CA LYS A 10 3.08 -11.42 -0.50
C LYS A 10 2.09 -11.19 -1.64
N THR A 11 1.99 -9.95 -2.10
CA THR A 11 1.27 -9.64 -3.35
C THR A 11 2.02 -10.27 -4.53
N ARG A 12 1.60 -11.46 -4.99
CA ARG A 12 2.31 -12.21 -6.05
C ARG A 12 2.03 -11.71 -7.46
N ASN A 13 0.89 -11.07 -7.68
CA ASN A 13 0.54 -10.52 -9.00
C ASN A 13 1.19 -9.12 -9.17
N PRO A 14 2.04 -8.91 -10.19
CA PRO A 14 2.68 -7.63 -10.46
C PRO A 14 1.70 -6.49 -10.76
N GLN A 15 0.56 -6.78 -11.38
CA GLN A 15 -0.48 -5.78 -11.69
C GLN A 15 -1.13 -5.25 -10.41
N LEU A 16 -1.42 -6.13 -9.45
CA LEU A 16 -1.96 -5.74 -8.14
C LEU A 16 -0.96 -4.90 -7.35
N ARG A 17 0.34 -5.23 -7.44
CA ARG A 17 1.38 -4.42 -6.79
C ARG A 17 1.46 -3.02 -7.38
N ALA A 18 1.44 -2.89 -8.70
CA ALA A 18 1.43 -1.60 -9.37
C ALA A 18 0.21 -0.75 -8.98
N LEU A 19 -0.96 -1.39 -8.88
CA LEU A 19 -2.18 -0.72 -8.44
C LEU A 19 -2.07 -0.18 -7.01
N ILE A 20 -1.58 -1.01 -6.07
CA ILE A 20 -1.39 -0.61 -4.67
C ILE A 20 -0.45 0.58 -4.57
N GLU A 21 0.63 0.59 -5.35
CA GLU A 21 1.60 1.68 -5.35
C GLU A 21 1.01 2.99 -5.93
N ASP A 22 0.25 2.93 -7.03
CA ASP A 22 -0.43 4.11 -7.59
C ASP A 22 -1.42 4.72 -6.58
N TYR A 23 -2.18 3.89 -5.87
CA TYR A 23 -3.07 4.38 -4.81
C TYR A 23 -2.30 4.92 -3.60
N ARG A 24 -1.15 4.33 -3.25
CA ARG A 24 -0.29 4.82 -2.17
C ARG A 24 0.17 6.24 -2.46
N GLU A 25 0.65 6.51 -3.67
CA GLU A 25 1.10 7.84 -4.09
C GLU A 25 -0.03 8.87 -4.07
N ARG A 26 -1.23 8.48 -4.52
CA ARG A 26 -2.41 9.36 -4.48
C ARG A 26 -2.80 9.71 -3.04
N LEU A 27 -2.82 8.72 -2.14
CA LEU A 27 -3.19 8.92 -0.74
C LEU A 27 -2.13 9.69 0.05
N ALA A 28 -0.85 9.53 -0.30
CA ALA A 28 0.27 10.22 0.35
C ALA A 28 0.15 11.76 0.29
N ARG A 29 -0.59 12.30 -0.69
CA ARG A 29 -0.87 13.75 -0.81
C ARG A 29 -1.77 14.28 0.30
N PHE A 30 -2.61 13.41 0.88
CA PHE A 30 -3.61 13.79 1.88
C PHE A 30 -3.20 13.37 3.29
N THR A 31 -2.46 12.26 3.40
CA THR A 31 -2.10 11.69 4.70
C THR A 31 -0.88 10.79 4.58
N PRO A 32 -0.01 10.72 5.60
CA PRO A 32 1.07 9.73 5.64
C PRO A 32 0.50 8.31 5.59
N VAL A 33 0.85 7.57 4.52
CA VAL A 33 0.45 6.16 4.32
C VAL A 33 1.66 5.25 4.48
N GLU A 34 1.52 4.23 5.31
CA GLU A 34 2.52 3.18 5.52
C GLU A 34 1.92 1.84 5.12
N ILE A 35 2.50 1.18 4.11
CA ILE A 35 2.09 -0.15 3.66
C ILE A 35 3.10 -1.17 4.19
N VAL A 36 2.63 -2.13 4.98
CA VAL A 36 3.44 -3.18 5.58
C VAL A 36 2.94 -4.53 5.05
N GLU A 37 3.79 -5.27 4.36
CA GLU A 37 3.51 -6.67 4.02
C GLU A 37 3.97 -7.57 5.18
N TRP A 38 3.04 -8.28 5.81
CA TRP A 38 3.31 -9.26 6.86
C TRP A 38 3.45 -10.66 6.24
N LYS A 39 4.42 -11.43 6.77
CA LYS A 39 4.86 -12.71 6.22
C LYS A 39 3.90 -13.85 6.54
#